data_AF-A0A0Q4WDQ6-F1
#
_entry.id   AF-A0A0Q4WDQ6-F1
#
_cell.length_a   1.000
_cell.length_b   1.000
_cell.length_c   1.000
_cell.angle_alpha   90.00
_cell.angle_beta   90.00
_cell.angle_gamma   90.00
#
_symmetry.space_group_name_H-M   'P 1'
#
loop_
_entity.id
_entity.type
_entity.pdbx_description
1 polymer ?
#
loop_
_entity_poly.entity_id
_entity_poly.type
_entity_poly.pdbx_seq_one_letter_code
_entity_poly.pdbx_strand_id
1 'polypeptide(L)'
;MLIIDRMVAMVRSGPGPSPEERAAATARYQAEEHARQVRQAEEREAYLGAAPRYVLPDGSAWRSAQMLGRLSNGGERDRGRLYHIVSEDGCGPMGGAGSALCGATPGRRSVGWGDVEGTPATCPRCLKRVAS
;
A
#
# COMPACT_ATOMS: atom_id res chain seq x y z
N MET A 1 -27.13 27.97 -39.77
CA MET A 1 -27.15 27.54 -38.36
C MET A 1 -27.51 26.06 -38.36
N LEU A 2 -26.53 25.18 -38.17
CA LEU A 2 -26.68 23.74 -38.39
C LEU A 2 -27.41 23.11 -37.20
N ILE A 3 -28.27 22.12 -37.47
CA ILE A 3 -29.09 21.38 -36.51
C ILE A 3 -28.29 20.86 -35.31
N ILE A 4 -26.99 20.63 -35.50
CA ILE A 4 -26.02 20.19 -34.49
C ILE A 4 -25.88 21.20 -33.34
N ASP A 5 -25.83 22.51 -33.62
CA ASP A 5 -25.70 23.55 -32.57
C ASP A 5 -26.92 23.57 -31.63
N ARG A 6 -28.11 23.28 -32.18
CA ARG A 6 -29.37 23.24 -31.43
C ARG A 6 -29.48 22.00 -30.54
N MET A 7 -28.96 20.86 -30.99
CA MET A 7 -28.90 19.63 -30.20
C MET A 7 -27.90 19.73 -29.04
N VAL A 8 -26.74 20.33 -29.27
CA VAL A 8 -25.73 20.56 -28.22
C VAL A 8 -26.23 21.54 -27.15
N ALA A 9 -27.02 22.55 -27.55
CA ALA A 9 -27.65 23.48 -26.61
C ALA A 9 -28.70 22.80 -25.70
N MET A 10 -29.52 21.88 -26.23
CA MET A 10 -30.52 21.15 -25.44
C MET A 10 -29.90 20.24 -24.37
N VAL A 11 -28.80 19.55 -24.68
CA VAL A 11 -28.07 18.71 -23.71
C VAL A 11 -27.47 19.54 -22.56
N ARG A 12 -27.17 20.82 -22.80
CA ARG A 12 -26.64 21.75 -21.78
C ARG A 12 -27.72 22.50 -20.98
N SER A 13 -29.00 22.35 -21.35
CA SER A 13 -30.11 23.16 -20.80
C SER A 13 -31.05 22.39 -19.88
N GLY A 14 -30.80 21.10 -19.62
CA GLY A 14 -31.56 20.33 -18.62
C GLY A 14 -31.29 20.83 -17.20
N PRO A 15 -32.29 20.77 -16.29
CA PRO A 15 -32.03 21.09 -14.89
C PRO A 15 -30.94 20.15 -14.35
N GLY A 16 -29.88 20.75 -13.80
CA GLY A 16 -28.86 20.00 -13.09
C GLY A 16 -29.47 19.31 -11.86
N PRO A 17 -28.78 18.31 -11.29
CA PRO A 17 -29.30 17.56 -10.16
C PRO A 17 -29.65 18.49 -8.99
N SER A 18 -30.78 18.22 -8.35
CA SER A 18 -31.21 18.92 -7.14
C SER A 18 -30.18 18.77 -6.02
N PRO A 19 -30.22 19.62 -4.97
CA PRO A 19 -29.36 19.45 -3.80
C PRO A 19 -29.49 18.06 -3.16
N GLU A 20 -30.70 17.51 -3.13
CA GLU A 20 -30.97 16.17 -2.60
C GLU A 20 -30.36 15.07 -3.49
N GLU A 21 -30.48 15.19 -4.81
CA GLU A 21 -29.86 14.25 -5.75
C GLU A 21 -28.33 14.28 -5.68
N ARG A 22 -27.73 15.46 -5.48
CA ARG A 22 -26.29 15.63 -5.25
C ARG A 22 -25.86 15.04 -3.91
N ALA A 23 -26.62 15.25 -2.84
CA ALA A 23 -26.34 14.65 -1.54
C ALA A 23 -26.41 13.11 -1.61
N ALA A 24 -27.42 12.56 -2.28
CA ALA A 24 -27.56 11.13 -2.51
C ALA A 24 -26.43 10.54 -3.38
N ALA A 25 -25.93 11.30 -4.37
CA ALA A 25 -24.77 10.89 -5.16
C ALA A 25 -23.48 10.88 -4.33
N THR A 26 -23.25 11.91 -3.52
CA THR A 26 -22.09 11.99 -2.60
C THR A 26 -22.13 10.86 -1.57
N ALA A 27 -23.29 10.57 -0.99
CA ALA A 27 -23.44 9.49 -0.02
C ALA A 27 -23.16 8.12 -0.64
N ARG A 28 -23.62 7.87 -1.87
CA ARG A 28 -23.30 6.65 -2.63
C ARG A 28 -21.80 6.52 -2.88
N TYR A 29 -21.17 7.59 -3.37
CA TYR A 29 -19.72 7.61 -3.58
C TYR A 29 -18.94 7.33 -2.29
N GLN A 30 -19.32 7.97 -1.18
CA GLN A 30 -18.68 7.76 0.12
C GLN A 30 -18.86 6.33 0.63
N ALA A 31 -20.05 5.74 0.47
CA ALA A 31 -20.30 4.36 0.84
C ALA A 31 -19.48 3.37 -0.01
N GLU A 32 -19.39 3.61 -1.31
CA GLU A 32 -18.57 2.80 -2.24
C GLU A 32 -17.07 2.89 -1.89
N GLU A 33 -16.57 4.10 -1.58
CA GLU A 33 -15.20 4.31 -1.17
C GLU A 33 -14.89 3.69 0.19
N HIS A 34 -15.80 3.81 1.16
CA HIS A 34 -15.67 3.12 2.44
C HIS A 34 -15.64 1.60 2.25
N ALA A 35 -16.53 1.05 1.43
CA ALA A 35 -16.53 -0.37 1.11
C ALA A 35 -15.24 -0.82 0.41
N ARG A 36 -14.66 0.02 -0.45
CA ARG A 36 -13.34 -0.21 -1.07
C ARG A 36 -12.24 -0.26 -0.02
N GLN A 37 -12.24 0.69 0.93
CA GLN A 37 -11.25 0.74 2.01
C GLN A 37 -11.36 -0.47 2.94
N VAL A 38 -12.59 -0.89 3.30
CA VAL A 38 -12.82 -2.10 4.11
C VAL A 38 -12.27 -3.34 3.40
N ARG A 39 -12.61 -3.56 2.12
CA ARG A 39 -12.05 -4.68 1.34
C ARG A 39 -10.53 -4.66 1.30
N GLN A 40 -9.93 -3.49 1.09
CA GLN A 40 -8.48 -3.34 1.07
C GLN A 40 -7.85 -3.63 2.44
N ALA A 41 -8.53 -3.29 3.54
CA ALA A 41 -8.10 -3.60 4.89
C ALA A 41 -8.18 -5.11 5.17
N GLU A 42 -9.28 -5.76 4.78
CA GLU A 42 -9.49 -7.21 4.92
C GLU A 42 -8.46 -8.00 4.08
N GLU A 43 -8.23 -7.62 2.82
CA GLU A 43 -7.20 -8.21 1.96
C GLU A 43 -5.80 -8.06 2.58
N ARG A 44 -5.50 -6.88 3.16
CA ARG A 44 -4.23 -6.64 3.85
C ARG A 44 -4.10 -7.49 5.11
N GLU A 45 -5.17 -7.67 5.88
CA GLU A 45 -5.18 -8.53 7.06
C GLU A 45 -4.95 -10.00 6.67
N ALA A 46 -5.66 -10.49 5.65
CA ALA A 46 -5.47 -11.84 5.12
C ALA A 46 -4.03 -12.06 4.63
N TYR A 47 -3.47 -11.08 3.90
CA TYR A 47 -2.08 -11.10 3.47
C TYR A 47 -1.11 -11.16 4.66
N LEU A 48 -1.31 -10.31 5.67
CA LEU A 48 -0.48 -10.26 6.88
C LEU A 48 -0.55 -11.57 7.68
N GLY A 49 -1.71 -12.23 7.70
CA GLY A 49 -1.90 -13.54 8.32
C GLY A 49 -1.15 -14.67 7.60
N ALA A 50 -0.93 -14.56 6.30
CA ALA A 50 -0.21 -15.56 5.50
C ALA A 50 1.32 -15.35 5.49
N ALA A 51 1.80 -14.15 5.82
CA ALA A 51 3.22 -13.82 5.79
C ALA A 51 3.98 -14.39 7.00
N PRO A 52 5.26 -14.79 6.84
CA PRO A 52 6.11 -15.16 7.98
C PRO A 52 6.22 -14.01 8.99
N ARG A 53 5.75 -14.25 10.21
CA ARG A 53 5.81 -13.33 11.34
C ARG A 53 7.03 -13.64 12.21
N TYR A 54 7.82 -12.61 12.50
CA TYR A 54 8.97 -12.66 13.40
C TYR A 54 8.60 -11.96 14.70
N VAL A 55 8.57 -12.69 15.81
CA VAL A 55 8.31 -12.13 17.14
C VAL A 55 9.63 -12.10 17.90
N LEU A 56 10.04 -10.90 18.33
CA LEU A 56 11.26 -10.73 19.11
C LEU A 56 11.01 -11.00 20.61
N PRO A 57 12.06 -11.17 21.44
CA PRO A 57 11.91 -11.41 22.88
C PRO A 57 11.14 -10.34 23.65
N ASP A 58 11.12 -9.10 23.15
CA ASP A 58 10.36 -7.98 23.72
C ASP A 58 8.85 -8.01 23.35
N GLY A 59 8.41 -9.02 22.61
CA GLY A 59 7.03 -9.19 22.15
C GLY A 59 6.68 -8.36 20.91
N SER A 60 7.62 -7.57 20.36
CA SER A 60 7.36 -6.80 19.15
C SER A 60 7.22 -7.70 17.93
N ALA A 61 6.26 -7.36 17.07
CA ALA A 61 5.97 -8.11 15.86
C ALA A 61 6.58 -7.47 14.62
N TRP A 62 7.18 -8.32 13.80
CA TRP A 62 7.88 -7.94 12.60
C TRP A 62 7.51 -8.89 11.46
N ARG A 63 7.67 -8.42 10.24
CA ARG A 63 7.34 -9.18 9.03
C ARG A 63 8.46 -9.07 8.01
N SER A 64 8.45 -9.99 7.04
CA SER A 64 9.31 -9.91 5.87
C SER A 64 8.79 -8.87 4.87
N ALA A 65 9.65 -8.02 4.33
CA ALA A 65 9.32 -7.08 3.25
C ALA A 65 10.53 -6.81 2.34
N GLN A 66 10.27 -6.48 1.08
CA GLN A 66 11.32 -6.04 0.15
C GLN A 66 11.33 -4.52 0.00
N MET A 67 12.45 -3.95 -0.43
CA MET A 67 12.49 -2.53 -0.79
C MET A 67 11.87 -2.33 -2.19
N LEU A 68 10.96 -1.35 -2.30
CA LEU A 68 10.28 -1.03 -3.56
C LEU A 68 10.96 0.09 -4.34
N GLY A 69 10.55 0.29 -5.60
CA GLY A 69 11.02 1.37 -6.47
C GLY A 69 12.27 0.99 -7.25
N ARG A 70 13.13 1.96 -7.61
CA ARG A 70 14.34 1.73 -8.43
C ARG A 70 15.33 0.72 -7.83
N LEU A 71 15.12 0.34 -6.57
CA LEU A 71 15.97 -0.58 -5.84
C LEU A 71 15.52 -2.04 -5.97
N SER A 72 14.26 -2.30 -6.34
CA SER A 72 13.71 -3.66 -6.46
C SER A 72 14.34 -4.48 -7.59
N ASN A 73 14.96 -3.82 -8.58
CA ASN A 73 15.62 -4.47 -9.72
C ASN A 73 17.07 -4.91 -9.46
N GLY A 74 17.56 -4.80 -8.21
CA GLY A 74 18.94 -5.17 -7.85
C GLY A 74 20.01 -4.13 -8.20
N GLY A 75 19.63 -2.96 -8.73
CA GLY A 75 20.53 -1.88 -9.17
C GLY A 75 21.46 -1.28 -8.09
N GLU A 76 21.33 -1.67 -6.82
CA GLU A 76 22.23 -1.29 -5.73
C GLU A 76 22.95 -2.51 -5.10
N ARG A 77 23.62 -3.33 -5.91
CA ARG A 77 24.41 -4.49 -5.41
C ARG A 77 23.54 -5.45 -4.58
N ASP A 78 22.40 -5.87 -5.11
CA ASP A 78 21.43 -6.78 -4.47
C ASP A 78 20.63 -6.23 -3.27
N ARG A 79 20.75 -4.93 -2.93
CA ARG A 79 20.01 -4.33 -1.80
C ARG A 79 18.48 -4.31 -1.93
N GLY A 80 17.90 -4.61 -3.09
CA GLY A 80 16.45 -4.79 -3.25
C GLY A 80 16.01 -6.17 -3.73
N ARG A 81 16.93 -7.15 -3.75
CA ARG A 81 16.63 -8.58 -3.87
C ARG A 81 16.54 -9.29 -2.51
N LEU A 82 16.95 -8.60 -1.44
CA LEU A 82 16.85 -9.10 -0.08
C LEU A 82 15.49 -8.79 0.52
N TYR A 83 14.97 -9.76 1.25
CA TYR A 83 13.80 -9.63 2.09
C TYR A 83 14.27 -9.31 3.51
N HIS A 84 13.83 -8.15 3.99
CA HIS A 84 14.20 -7.59 5.28
C HIS A 84 13.11 -7.85 6.31
N ILE A 85 13.51 -8.00 7.58
CA ILE A 85 12.58 -8.03 8.70
C ILE A 85 12.29 -6.59 9.09
N VAL A 86 11.03 -6.15 8.99
CA VAL A 86 10.59 -4.77 9.23
C VAL A 86 9.44 -4.77 10.23
N SER A 87 9.34 -3.74 11.06
CA SER A 87 8.24 -3.59 12.02
C SER A 87 6.93 -3.49 11.25
N GLU A 88 5.88 -4.13 11.76
CA GLU A 88 4.54 -4.06 11.15
C GLU A 88 4.01 -2.63 11.09
N ASP A 89 4.32 -1.81 12.11
CA ASP A 89 3.98 -0.38 12.14
C ASP A 89 4.78 0.44 11.13
N GLY A 90 5.98 -0.03 10.78
CA GLY A 90 6.87 0.57 9.79
C GLY A 90 6.48 0.27 8.34
N CYS A 91 5.27 -0.24 8.11
CA CYS A 91 4.85 -0.91 6.90
C CYS A 91 3.41 -0.53 6.51
N GLY A 92 3.27 0.56 5.74
CA GLY A 92 1.99 1.06 5.25
C GLY A 92 1.74 0.80 3.77
N PRO A 93 0.49 0.97 3.28
CA PRO A 93 0.12 0.80 1.87
C PRO A 93 0.84 1.77 0.91
N MET A 94 1.41 2.85 1.45
CA MET A 94 2.23 3.82 0.72
C MET A 94 3.75 3.57 0.86
N GLY A 95 4.14 2.42 1.42
CA GLY A 95 5.50 2.11 1.84
C GLY A 95 5.86 2.85 3.13
N GLY A 96 6.13 2.11 4.20
CA GLY A 96 6.50 2.76 5.46
C GLY A 96 7.98 3.17 5.48
N ALA A 97 8.29 4.25 6.19
CA ALA A 97 9.64 4.80 6.34
C ALA A 97 10.45 4.11 7.48
N GLY A 98 9.86 3.09 8.13
CA GLY A 98 10.47 2.39 9.24
C GLY A 98 11.81 1.77 8.88
N SER A 99 12.68 1.60 9.88
CA SER A 99 13.93 0.86 9.68
C SER A 99 13.65 -0.65 9.72
N ALA A 100 14.29 -1.38 8.82
CA ALA A 100 14.44 -2.82 8.98
C ALA A 100 15.24 -3.13 10.25
N LEU A 101 15.06 -4.34 10.74
CA LEU A 101 15.75 -4.87 11.90
C LEU A 101 17.26 -4.89 11.73
N CYS A 102 17.82 -4.78 10.52
CA CYS A 102 19.25 -4.61 10.29
C CYS A 102 19.71 -3.14 10.17
N GLY A 103 18.80 -2.18 10.38
CA GLY A 103 19.02 -0.74 10.22
C GLY A 103 18.91 -0.23 8.78
N ALA A 104 18.49 -1.06 7.82
CA ALA A 104 18.23 -0.57 6.47
C ALA A 104 16.98 0.32 6.47
N THR A 105 17.02 1.45 5.76
CA THR A 105 15.88 2.36 5.62
C THR A 105 15.63 2.66 4.14
N PRO A 106 14.36 2.82 3.73
CA PRO A 106 14.05 3.33 2.41
C PRO A 106 14.62 4.74 2.24
N GLY A 107 15.56 4.92 1.30
CA GLY A 107 16.13 6.24 0.97
C GLY A 107 15.35 6.96 -0.13
N ARG A 108 15.89 8.10 -0.61
CA ARG A 108 15.29 8.95 -1.68
C ARG A 108 14.93 8.24 -2.99
N ARG A 109 15.43 7.03 -3.22
CA ARG A 109 15.25 6.24 -4.45
C ARG A 109 14.30 5.04 -4.26
N SER A 110 13.79 4.86 -3.05
CA SER A 110 12.82 3.84 -2.69
C SER A 110 11.45 4.48 -2.48
N VAL A 111 10.39 3.75 -2.79
CA VAL A 111 9.01 4.13 -2.43
C VAL A 111 8.57 3.46 -1.13
N GLY A 112 9.51 2.93 -0.34
CA GLY A 112 9.27 2.30 0.94
C GLY A 112 9.45 0.79 0.93
N TRP A 113 8.86 0.14 1.93
CA TRP A 113 8.78 -1.31 2.02
C TRP A 113 7.56 -1.83 1.30
N GLY A 114 7.73 -2.95 0.61
CA GLY A 114 6.70 -3.66 -0.12
C GLY A 114 6.50 -5.04 0.42
N ASP A 115 5.23 -5.36 0.51
CA ASP A 115 4.73 -6.69 0.76
C ASP A 115 4.98 -7.58 -0.46
N VAL A 116 5.59 -8.73 -0.22
CA VAL A 116 5.80 -9.77 -1.22
C VAL A 116 5.39 -11.09 -0.61
N GLU A 117 4.36 -11.68 -1.20
CA GLU A 117 3.64 -12.82 -0.65
C GLU A 117 4.56 -13.91 -0.10
N GLY A 118 4.31 -14.24 1.18
CA GLY A 118 4.78 -15.46 1.83
C GLY A 118 6.29 -15.66 1.89
N THR A 119 7.10 -14.69 1.45
CA THR A 119 8.53 -14.92 1.27
C THR A 119 9.27 -14.68 2.59
N PRO A 120 9.97 -15.69 3.15
CA PRO A 120 10.77 -15.51 4.35
C PRO A 120 11.87 -14.46 4.15
N ALA A 121 12.27 -13.79 5.23
CA ALA A 121 13.38 -12.87 5.21
C ALA A 121 14.67 -13.56 4.77
N THR A 122 15.39 -12.93 3.85
CA THR A 122 16.66 -13.43 3.31
C THR A 122 17.86 -12.55 3.68
N CYS A 123 17.64 -11.40 4.33
CA CYS A 123 18.72 -10.54 4.78
C CYS A 123 19.51 -11.21 5.93
N PRO A 124 20.81 -11.55 5.74
CA PRO A 124 21.58 -12.29 6.75
C PRO A 124 21.76 -11.49 8.05
N ARG A 125 21.81 -10.15 7.96
CA ARG A 125 21.90 -9.27 9.13
C ARG A 125 20.62 -9.25 9.95
N CYS A 126 19.45 -9.34 9.29
CA CYS A 126 18.17 -9.45 9.97
C CYS A 126 18.06 -10.80 10.68
N LEU A 127 18.33 -11.89 9.95
CA LEU A 127 18.28 -13.26 10.50
C LEU A 127 19.20 -13.44 11.71
N LYS A 128 20.43 -12.89 11.65
CA LYS A 128 21.36 -12.94 12.79
C LYS A 128 20.78 -12.31 14.06
N ARG A 129 20.09 -11.18 13.94
CA ARG A 129 19.50 -10.47 15.09
C ARG A 129 18.25 -11.15 15.66
N VAL A 130 17.53 -11.95 14.86
CA VAL A 130 16.41 -12.75 15.37
C VAL A 130 16.89 -14.01 16.09
N ALA A 131 18.03 -14.56 15.67
CA ALA A 131 18.66 -15.71 16.32
C ALA A 131 19.49 -15.36 17.57
N SER A 132 19.60 -14.06 17.90
CA SER A 132 20.34 -13.56 19.08
C SER A 132 19.36 -13.22 20.20
#